data_AF-A0A914WG07-F1
#
_entry.id   AF-A0A914WG07-F1
#
_cell.length_a   1.000
_cell.length_b   1.000
_cell.length_c   1.000
_cell.angle_alpha   90.00
_cell.angle_beta   90.00
_cell.angle_gamma   90.00
#
_symmetry.space_group_name_H-M   'P 1'
#
loop_
_entity.id
_entity.type
_entity.pdbx_description
1 polymer ?
#
loop_
_entity_poly.entity_id
_entity_poly.type
_entity_poly.pdbx_seq_one_letter_code
_entity_poly.pdbx_strand_id
1 'polypeptide(L)'
;MLLQVGILFTLFASSCSAKKVDYGYVPLGHNPTLYDAATEPIIQLDDVTFADTIYGADTAFIVEYYADWCGHCRAFAPFWKQFATLVSDWRPIVKVAVINCADPFNDRTCNDNNIHSYPTVKYFPRRSSSARNGVPLEALHSGDGLREQLLVKVRDEYLANRYADWPNPDFLANVRTYGELWTGTPPHVDYLAVIFQREERGSVGVQMMLDLSKYRQRIAIRRSVYSHPLTRVLRINQFPAVVVFRRDEAIAIFNSRLNSGTVSKLEQIAMGPDFTTTTTTTTMATTTMPSWSCRRNPEKCKELYYVSETDMLKSVRYALYNEVTRGSHFIQGSNLTALANFVELLANHFPTRRSPQRKVRGTARSNLNLQHSIRARAVFIELRSYLKTRISQGRIPTSEWETQFKESEKRHFSPFPEEANWQHCRGSTPMLRGYTCGLWTSFHAMTVHAYMEQFKNSSFRGLRLLHSIQGWVQSFFGCENCKEHFMDMTKRLLPMEAKVKKAQDVIFYLWEAHNMVNRRLHGDTMTEDPEFPKYQFPAQFLCNNCTDKQHQFDKREVKNFLVNYYTSIKPHNSIAGRRISAGAA
;
A
#
# COMPACT_ATOMS: atom_id res chain seq x y z
N MET A 1 -2.65 45.45 -53.51
CA MET A 1 -1.37 45.63 -52.80
C MET A 1 -1.65 45.47 -51.31
N LEU A 2 -0.84 44.68 -50.62
CA LEU A 2 -1.13 43.98 -49.36
C LEU A 2 -1.48 44.88 -48.16
N LEU A 3 -2.52 44.52 -47.41
CA LEU A 3 -2.64 44.86 -45.98
C LEU A 3 -2.20 43.65 -45.16
N GLN A 4 -1.11 43.83 -44.39
CA GLN A 4 -0.50 42.81 -43.56
C GLN A 4 -0.96 43.05 -42.11
N VAL A 5 -1.91 42.23 -41.62
CA VAL A 5 -2.31 42.20 -40.22
C VAL A 5 -1.41 41.20 -39.50
N GLY A 6 -0.47 41.71 -38.70
CA GLY A 6 0.34 40.90 -37.80
C GLY A 6 -0.45 40.52 -36.55
N ILE A 7 -0.79 39.24 -36.42
CA ILE A 7 -1.35 38.68 -35.18
C ILE A 7 -0.18 38.31 -34.26
N LEU A 8 -0.05 39.05 -33.17
CA LEU A 8 0.90 38.76 -32.09
C LEU A 8 0.35 37.58 -31.27
N PHE A 9 0.92 36.38 -31.43
CA PHE A 9 0.65 35.26 -30.54
C PHE A 9 1.41 35.48 -29.22
N THR A 10 0.71 35.94 -28.18
CA THR A 10 1.20 35.89 -26.81
C THR A 10 1.14 34.44 -26.33
N LEU A 11 2.29 33.76 -26.32
CA LEU A 11 2.48 32.50 -25.61
C LEU A 11 2.30 32.76 -24.11
N PHE A 12 1.15 32.37 -23.55
CA PHE A 12 1.02 32.17 -22.11
C PHE A 12 1.90 30.96 -21.74
N ALA A 13 3.13 31.23 -21.33
CA ALA A 13 3.90 30.27 -20.56
C ALA A 13 3.18 30.11 -19.21
N SER A 14 2.41 29.02 -19.04
CA SER A 14 2.05 28.57 -17.71
C SER A 14 3.34 28.27 -16.97
N SER A 15 3.68 29.13 -16.02
CA SER A 15 4.70 28.87 -15.02
C SER A 15 4.30 27.58 -14.29
N CYS A 16 4.96 26.47 -14.63
CA CYS A 16 4.84 25.24 -13.89
C CYS A 16 5.53 25.48 -12.54
N SER A 17 4.77 25.97 -11.56
CA SER A 17 5.26 26.21 -10.21
C SER A 17 5.60 24.85 -9.60
N ALA A 18 6.88 24.63 -9.27
CA ALA A 18 7.33 23.41 -8.63
C ALA A 18 6.56 23.22 -7.30
N LYS A 19 5.92 22.06 -7.13
CA LYS A 19 5.11 21.74 -5.94
C LYS A 19 5.90 20.85 -4.98
N LYS A 20 6.95 21.43 -4.40
CA LYS A 20 7.68 20.78 -3.30
C LYS A 20 6.86 20.80 -2.02
N VAL A 21 6.73 19.66 -1.34
CA VAL A 21 5.96 19.52 -0.10
C VAL A 21 6.82 19.06 1.09
N ASP A 22 6.29 19.28 2.29
CA ASP A 22 6.81 18.76 3.56
C ASP A 22 5.62 18.25 4.40
N TYR A 23 5.81 18.02 5.69
CA TYR A 23 4.75 17.56 6.60
C TYR A 23 3.48 18.43 6.57
N GLY A 24 2.33 17.80 6.84
CA GLY A 24 1.02 18.45 6.81
C GLY A 24 0.36 18.50 5.43
N TYR A 25 1.07 18.16 4.36
CA TYR A 25 0.47 18.07 3.03
C TYR A 25 -0.50 16.88 2.92
N VAL A 26 -1.67 17.12 2.32
CA VAL A 26 -2.68 16.09 2.03
C VAL A 26 -2.69 15.84 0.52
N PRO A 27 -2.46 14.60 0.06
CA PRO A 27 -2.52 14.23 -1.35
C PRO A 27 -3.83 14.62 -2.03
N LEU A 28 -3.78 14.96 -3.32
CA LEU A 28 -4.96 15.33 -4.11
C LEU A 28 -5.79 14.13 -4.61
N GLY A 29 -5.28 12.91 -4.41
CA GLY A 29 -5.98 11.67 -4.74
C GLY A 29 -7.31 11.51 -3.97
N HIS A 30 -8.19 10.66 -4.49
CA HIS A 30 -9.50 10.36 -3.92
C HIS A 30 -9.47 9.20 -2.92
N ASN A 31 -8.47 8.34 -3.01
CA ASN A 31 -8.33 7.20 -2.12
C ASN A 31 -7.86 7.63 -0.73
N PRO A 32 -8.30 6.92 0.32
CA PRO A 32 -7.84 7.16 1.68
C PRO A 32 -6.34 6.89 1.86
N THR A 33 -5.74 7.55 2.84
CA THR A 33 -4.33 7.37 3.21
C THR A 33 -4.18 6.42 4.41
N LEU A 34 -3.11 5.62 4.46
CA LEU A 34 -2.80 4.80 5.66
C LEU A 34 -2.17 5.66 6.78
N TYR A 35 -1.72 6.86 6.43
CA TYR A 35 -0.90 7.76 7.23
C TYR A 35 -1.61 9.09 7.47
N ASP A 36 -1.37 9.68 8.64
CA ASP A 36 -1.96 10.94 9.07
C ASP A 36 -0.93 12.08 8.88
N ALA A 37 -1.23 12.99 7.94
CA ALA A 37 -0.30 14.06 7.57
C ALA A 37 -0.03 15.07 8.70
N ALA A 38 -0.95 15.18 9.68
CA ALA A 38 -0.90 16.19 10.72
C ALA A 38 -0.11 15.73 11.94
N THR A 39 -0.12 14.43 12.23
CA THR A 39 0.41 13.87 13.48
C THR A 39 1.65 13.00 13.30
N GLU A 40 1.87 12.45 12.10
CA GLU A 40 2.97 11.52 11.84
C GLU A 40 4.11 12.24 11.10
N PRO A 41 5.40 11.99 11.45
CA PRO A 41 6.55 12.60 10.79
C PRO A 41 6.84 11.94 9.42
N ILE A 42 5.82 11.90 8.56
CA ILE A 42 5.83 11.24 7.26
C ILE A 42 5.33 12.23 6.20
N ILE A 43 6.14 12.46 5.16
CA ILE A 43 5.72 13.26 4.02
C ILE A 43 4.80 12.42 3.14
N GLN A 44 3.58 12.89 2.92
CA GLN A 44 2.69 12.27 1.94
C GLN A 44 2.96 12.85 0.56
N LEU A 45 3.05 12.00 -0.45
CA LEU A 45 3.34 12.38 -1.82
C LEU A 45 2.20 11.94 -2.75
N ASP A 46 2.12 12.60 -3.89
CA ASP A 46 1.25 12.26 -5.01
C ASP A 46 1.95 12.56 -6.35
N ASP A 47 1.27 12.30 -7.46
CA ASP A 47 1.86 12.44 -8.80
C ASP A 47 2.41 13.83 -9.12
N VAL A 48 1.84 14.87 -8.52
CA VAL A 48 2.22 16.26 -8.80
C VAL A 48 3.30 16.78 -7.85
N THR A 49 3.55 16.10 -6.72
CA THR A 49 4.51 16.53 -5.69
C THR A 49 5.76 15.66 -5.62
N PHE A 50 5.70 14.40 -6.09
CA PHE A 50 6.78 13.43 -5.95
C PHE A 50 8.09 13.93 -6.56
N ALA A 51 8.08 14.27 -7.84
CA ALA A 51 9.31 14.61 -8.58
C ALA A 51 9.99 15.85 -7.99
N ASP A 52 9.22 16.91 -7.71
CA ASP A 52 9.73 18.18 -7.18
C ASP A 52 10.22 18.08 -5.73
N THR A 53 9.71 17.09 -4.98
CA THR A 53 10.11 16.87 -3.59
C THR A 53 11.33 15.96 -3.47
N ILE A 54 11.39 14.90 -4.28
CA ILE A 54 12.40 13.85 -4.19
C ILE A 54 13.60 14.14 -5.10
N TYR A 55 13.36 14.52 -6.36
CA TYR A 55 14.43 14.66 -7.34
C TYR A 55 15.15 16.01 -7.23
N GLY A 56 16.48 15.98 -7.34
CA GLY A 56 17.35 17.14 -7.16
C GLY A 56 17.42 17.66 -5.73
N ALA A 57 16.76 16.99 -4.77
CA ALA A 57 16.70 17.44 -3.40
C ALA A 57 18.05 17.32 -2.69
N ASP A 58 18.32 18.28 -1.82
CA ASP A 58 19.55 18.35 -1.03
C ASP A 58 19.47 17.52 0.28
N THR A 59 18.53 16.57 0.32
CA THR A 59 18.31 15.60 1.40
C THR A 59 18.03 14.24 0.78
N ALA A 60 18.38 13.16 1.47
CA ALA A 60 17.98 11.81 1.05
C ALA A 60 16.52 11.55 1.43
N PHE A 61 15.88 10.60 0.74
CA PHE A 61 14.53 10.16 1.07
C PHE A 61 14.45 8.65 1.17
N ILE A 62 13.61 8.17 2.07
CA ILE A 62 13.11 6.79 2.03
C ILE A 62 11.60 6.85 1.79
N VAL A 63 11.14 6.15 0.75
CA VAL A 63 9.76 6.21 0.27
C VAL A 63 9.14 4.83 0.31
N GLU A 64 7.98 4.70 0.96
CA GLU A 64 7.11 3.55 0.84
C GLU A 64 6.05 3.80 -0.26
N TYR A 65 5.95 2.85 -1.18
CA TYR A 65 4.89 2.76 -2.18
C TYR A 65 3.91 1.69 -1.72
N TYR A 66 2.69 2.09 -1.42
CA TYR A 66 1.69 1.22 -0.82
C TYR A 66 0.36 1.23 -1.59
N ALA A 67 -0.54 0.32 -1.23
CA ALA A 67 -1.94 0.32 -1.67
C ALA A 67 -2.86 0.29 -0.46
N ASP A 68 -3.80 1.24 -0.35
CA ASP A 68 -4.64 1.40 0.86
C ASP A 68 -5.48 0.15 1.21
N TRP A 69 -5.90 -0.60 0.20
CA TRP A 69 -6.69 -1.83 0.35
C TRP A 69 -5.85 -3.09 0.61
N CYS A 70 -4.52 -3.01 0.47
CA CYS A 70 -3.64 -4.16 0.61
C CYS A 70 -3.46 -4.54 2.08
N GLY A 71 -3.85 -5.77 2.44
CA GLY A 71 -3.74 -6.26 3.81
C GLY A 71 -2.32 -6.19 4.38
N HIS A 72 -1.29 -6.46 3.57
CA HIS A 72 0.11 -6.36 4.01
C HIS A 72 0.56 -4.92 4.18
N CYS A 73 0.16 -3.99 3.30
CA CYS A 73 0.45 -2.57 3.51
C CYS A 73 -0.15 -2.07 4.82
N ARG A 74 -1.37 -2.52 5.13
CA ARG A 74 -2.05 -2.17 6.39
C ARG A 74 -1.37 -2.79 7.61
N ALA A 75 -0.90 -4.03 7.51
CA ALA A 75 -0.11 -4.66 8.57
C ALA A 75 1.30 -4.06 8.72
N PHE A 76 1.86 -3.53 7.64
CA PHE A 76 3.17 -2.87 7.61
C PHE A 76 3.14 -1.43 8.13
N ALA A 77 2.04 -0.70 7.90
CA ALA A 77 1.90 0.72 8.24
C ALA A 77 2.23 1.06 9.70
N PRO A 78 1.84 0.28 10.73
CA PRO A 78 2.26 0.53 12.11
C PRO A 78 3.79 0.51 12.30
N PHE A 79 4.50 -0.37 11.60
CA PHE A 79 5.97 -0.45 11.66
C PHE A 79 6.62 0.73 10.92
N TRP A 80 6.04 1.15 9.79
CA TRP A 80 6.50 2.35 9.07
C TRP A 80 6.32 3.62 9.90
N LYS A 81 5.19 3.75 10.62
CA LYS A 81 4.93 4.85 11.57
C LYS A 81 5.94 4.86 12.71
N GLN A 82 6.16 3.71 13.34
CA GLN A 82 7.17 3.56 14.39
C GLN A 82 8.57 3.95 13.87
N PHE A 83 8.95 3.43 12.71
CA PHE A 83 10.20 3.75 12.03
C PHE A 83 10.34 5.26 11.78
N ALA A 84 9.32 5.90 11.21
CA ALA A 84 9.31 7.33 10.92
C ALA A 84 9.54 8.18 12.19
N THR A 85 8.94 7.78 13.31
CA THR A 85 9.20 8.40 14.62
C THR A 85 10.63 8.18 15.10
N LEU A 86 11.17 6.96 14.96
CA LEU A 86 12.54 6.63 15.40
C LEU A 86 13.63 7.41 14.65
N VAL A 87 13.37 7.83 13.40
CA VAL A 87 14.35 8.54 12.55
C VAL A 87 13.96 9.99 12.27
N SER A 88 12.93 10.52 12.95
CA SER A 88 12.42 11.89 12.69
C SER A 88 13.49 12.96 12.89
N ASP A 89 14.42 12.71 13.81
CA ASP A 89 15.53 13.59 14.21
C ASP A 89 16.77 13.46 13.31
N TRP A 90 16.75 12.55 12.33
CA TRP A 90 17.82 12.39 11.35
C TRP A 90 17.81 13.50 10.28
N ARG A 91 16.95 14.51 10.45
CA ARG A 91 16.91 15.66 9.56
C ARG A 91 18.08 16.63 9.80
N PRO A 92 18.59 17.24 8.72
CA PRO A 92 18.10 17.22 7.34
C PRO A 92 18.76 16.12 6.48
N ILE A 93 19.40 15.11 7.06
CA ILE A 93 20.16 14.10 6.31
C ILE A 93 19.22 13.24 5.47
N VAL A 94 18.15 12.74 6.09
CA VAL A 94 17.14 11.93 5.43
C VAL A 94 15.73 12.25 5.92
N LYS A 95 14.75 12.13 5.02
CA LYS A 95 13.32 12.26 5.32
C LYS A 95 12.55 11.00 4.93
N VAL A 96 11.45 10.73 5.65
CA VAL A 96 10.56 9.59 5.41
C VAL A 96 9.32 10.06 4.65
N ALA A 97 8.93 9.33 3.61
CA ALA A 97 7.79 9.66 2.77
C ALA A 97 6.98 8.42 2.34
N VAL A 98 5.77 8.64 1.86
CA VAL A 98 4.83 7.60 1.40
C VAL A 98 4.07 8.07 0.16
N ILE A 99 3.66 7.13 -0.70
CA ILE A 99 2.73 7.39 -1.82
C ILE A 99 1.74 6.23 -1.99
N ASN A 100 0.46 6.56 -2.16
CA ASN A 100 -0.60 5.58 -2.37
C ASN A 100 -0.77 5.23 -3.85
N CYS A 101 -0.16 4.13 -4.29
CA CYS A 101 -0.28 3.63 -5.65
C CYS A 101 -1.59 2.89 -5.94
N ALA A 102 -2.50 2.79 -4.97
CA ALA A 102 -3.85 2.29 -5.25
C ALA A 102 -4.76 3.37 -5.86
N ASP A 103 -4.39 4.64 -5.73
CA ASP A 103 -5.11 5.76 -6.32
C ASP A 103 -4.72 5.92 -7.80
N PRO A 104 -5.67 5.90 -8.75
CA PRO A 104 -5.39 6.14 -10.17
C PRO A 104 -4.68 7.48 -10.43
N PHE A 105 -4.84 8.48 -9.55
CA PHE A 105 -4.12 9.75 -9.62
C PHE A 105 -2.59 9.55 -9.60
N ASN A 106 -2.10 8.51 -8.93
CA ASN A 106 -0.68 8.24 -8.73
C ASN A 106 -0.09 7.20 -9.71
N ASP A 107 -0.89 6.69 -10.67
CA ASP A 107 -0.49 5.62 -11.59
C ASP A 107 0.83 5.94 -12.33
N ARG A 108 0.99 7.19 -12.82
CA ARG A 108 2.18 7.60 -13.57
C ARG A 108 3.44 7.52 -12.72
N THR A 109 3.47 8.17 -11.56
CA THR A 109 4.62 8.13 -10.65
C THR A 109 4.95 6.73 -10.18
N CYS A 110 3.95 5.88 -9.88
CA CYS A 110 4.19 4.51 -9.45
C CYS A 110 4.74 3.63 -10.59
N ASN A 111 4.26 3.83 -11.82
CA ASN A 111 4.78 3.14 -13.01
C ASN A 111 6.19 3.61 -13.38
N ASP A 112 6.45 4.93 -13.38
CA ASP A 112 7.79 5.51 -13.65
C ASP A 112 8.83 5.01 -12.65
N ASN A 113 8.40 4.79 -11.39
CA ASN A 113 9.23 4.19 -10.35
C ASN A 113 9.30 2.67 -10.37
N ASN A 114 8.75 1.98 -11.39
CA ASN A 114 8.78 0.52 -11.52
C ASN A 114 8.26 -0.20 -10.26
N ILE A 115 7.08 0.19 -9.78
CA ILE A 115 6.46 -0.42 -8.60
C ILE A 115 5.50 -1.52 -9.04
N HIS A 116 5.83 -2.78 -8.72
CA HIS A 116 5.09 -3.97 -9.16
C HIS A 116 4.40 -4.75 -8.03
N SER A 117 4.71 -4.43 -6.79
CA SER A 117 4.22 -5.12 -5.59
C SER A 117 4.10 -4.15 -4.43
N TYR A 118 3.21 -4.43 -3.49
CA TYR A 118 3.00 -3.59 -2.32
C TYR A 118 3.11 -4.37 -1.00
N PRO A 119 3.70 -3.78 0.05
CA PRO A 119 4.45 -2.53 0.02
C PRO A 119 5.80 -2.69 -0.70
N THR A 120 6.29 -1.62 -1.34
CA THR A 120 7.66 -1.52 -1.85
C THR A 120 8.35 -0.34 -1.17
N VAL A 121 9.57 -0.52 -0.67
CA VAL A 121 10.36 0.55 -0.06
C VAL A 121 11.55 0.88 -0.95
N LYS A 122 11.81 2.17 -1.19
CA LYS A 122 13.01 2.63 -1.91
C LYS A 122 13.72 3.75 -1.16
N TYR A 123 15.05 3.68 -1.17
CA TYR A 123 15.92 4.76 -0.73
C TYR A 123 16.40 5.58 -1.93
N PHE A 124 16.22 6.90 -1.86
CA PHE A 124 16.69 7.86 -2.84
C PHE A 124 17.85 8.65 -2.21
N PRO A 125 19.10 8.43 -2.68
CA PRO A 125 20.23 9.24 -2.27
C PRO A 125 20.03 10.73 -2.51
N ARG A 126 20.76 11.58 -1.77
CA ARG A 126 20.78 13.02 -2.00
C ARG A 126 21.09 13.32 -3.47
N ARG A 127 20.40 14.30 -4.04
CA ARG A 127 20.51 14.69 -5.46
C ARG A 127 20.15 13.59 -6.47
N SER A 128 19.35 12.59 -6.07
CA SER A 128 18.70 11.67 -7.01
C SER A 128 18.02 12.46 -8.14
N SER A 129 18.29 12.14 -9.39
CA SER A 129 17.75 12.90 -10.53
C SER A 129 16.58 12.21 -11.22
N SER A 130 16.34 10.94 -10.92
CA SER A 130 15.27 10.15 -11.52
C SER A 130 14.92 8.90 -10.70
N ALA A 131 13.83 8.23 -11.09
CA ALA A 131 13.39 6.95 -10.53
C ALA A 131 14.48 5.87 -10.50
N ARG A 132 15.44 5.91 -11.44
CA ARG A 132 16.55 4.95 -11.53
C ARG A 132 17.53 5.02 -10.36
N ASN A 133 17.56 6.14 -9.63
CA ASN A 133 18.41 6.29 -8.45
C ASN A 133 17.79 5.64 -7.20
N GLY A 134 16.50 5.29 -7.24
CA GLY A 134 15.82 4.62 -6.13
C GLY A 134 16.35 3.20 -5.92
N VAL A 135 17.01 2.99 -4.78
CA VAL A 135 17.56 1.69 -4.36
C VAL A 135 16.48 0.92 -3.59
N PRO A 136 16.05 -0.27 -4.05
CA PRO A 136 15.04 -1.05 -3.35
C PRO A 136 15.56 -1.52 -1.97
N LEU A 137 14.64 -1.53 -1.02
CA LEU A 137 14.83 -1.92 0.37
C LEU A 137 13.80 -2.99 0.76
N GLU A 138 14.11 -3.76 1.80
CA GLU A 138 13.20 -4.79 2.30
C GLU A 138 12.13 -4.16 3.20
N ALA A 139 10.87 -4.49 2.97
CA ALA A 139 9.75 -4.04 3.81
C ALA A 139 9.68 -4.83 5.13
N LEU A 140 10.69 -4.64 5.99
CA LEU A 140 10.80 -5.30 7.29
C LEU A 140 9.66 -4.88 8.22
N HIS A 141 8.92 -5.86 8.77
CA HIS A 141 7.86 -5.61 9.75
C HIS A 141 8.46 -5.35 11.16
N SER A 142 9.37 -4.37 11.24
CA SER A 142 10.10 -3.97 12.43
C SER A 142 10.63 -2.54 12.26
N GLY A 143 10.21 -1.61 13.13
CA GLY A 143 10.70 -0.24 13.09
C GLY A 143 12.22 -0.14 13.28
N ASP A 144 12.77 -0.91 14.22
CA ASP A 144 14.22 -0.98 14.46
C ASP A 144 14.98 -1.63 13.30
N GLY A 145 14.40 -2.66 12.67
CA GLY A 145 14.98 -3.29 11.48
C GLY A 145 15.07 -2.31 10.29
N LEU A 146 14.01 -1.55 10.04
CA LEU A 146 14.00 -0.50 9.02
C LEU A 146 15.02 0.61 9.33
N ARG A 147 15.15 1.00 10.61
CA ARG A 147 16.14 1.99 11.06
C ARG A 147 17.57 1.53 10.81
N GLU A 148 17.92 0.29 11.15
CA GLU A 148 19.27 -0.25 10.90
C GLU A 148 19.54 -0.34 9.39
N GLN A 149 18.56 -0.77 8.60
CA GLN A 149 18.71 -0.83 7.15
C GLN A 149 18.94 0.57 6.55
N LEU A 150 18.21 1.60 7.03
CA LEU A 150 18.41 2.98 6.62
C LEU A 150 19.77 3.52 7.05
N LEU A 151 20.21 3.22 8.28
CA LEU A 151 21.51 3.61 8.81
C LEU A 151 22.64 3.17 7.88
N VAL A 152 22.59 1.92 7.43
CA VAL A 152 23.56 1.36 6.47
C VAL A 152 23.56 2.17 5.17
N LYS A 153 22.39 2.49 4.60
CA LYS A 153 22.31 3.28 3.36
C LYS A 153 22.87 4.68 3.49
N VAL A 154 22.52 5.39 4.57
CA VAL A 154 23.03 6.75 4.83
C VAL A 154 24.55 6.73 5.02
N ARG A 155 25.09 5.76 5.77
CA ARG A 155 26.53 5.60 5.96
C ARG A 155 27.24 5.32 4.64
N ASP A 156 26.74 4.39 3.85
CA ASP A 156 27.38 3.97 2.61
C ASP A 156 27.36 5.12 1.56
N GLU A 157 26.26 5.89 1.50
CA GLU A 157 26.19 7.10 0.69
C GLU A 157 27.22 8.15 1.11
N TYR A 158 27.36 8.37 2.42
CA TYR A 158 28.39 9.27 2.93
C TYR A 158 29.79 8.82 2.51
N LEU A 159 30.12 7.53 2.70
CA LEU A 159 31.44 7.01 2.37
C LEU A 159 31.80 7.18 0.90
N ALA A 160 30.80 7.09 0.01
CA ALA A 160 30.95 7.30 -1.42
C ALA A 160 31.12 8.78 -1.81
N ASN A 161 30.41 9.70 -1.17
CA ASN A 161 30.30 11.09 -1.65
C ASN A 161 31.01 12.14 -0.79
N ARG A 162 31.30 11.83 0.48
CA ARG A 162 32.01 12.70 1.44
C ARG A 162 31.39 14.11 1.56
N TYR A 163 30.06 14.18 1.71
CA TYR A 163 29.35 15.46 1.88
C TYR A 163 29.88 16.24 3.10
N ALA A 164 30.32 17.47 2.88
CA ALA A 164 30.95 18.30 3.92
C ALA A 164 29.98 18.72 5.03
N ASP A 165 28.68 18.79 4.72
CA ASP A 165 27.59 19.18 5.63
C ASP A 165 26.91 17.99 6.32
N TRP A 166 27.34 16.76 6.02
CA TRP A 166 26.90 15.56 6.73
C TRP A 166 27.86 15.19 7.87
N PRO A 167 27.38 14.48 8.92
CA PRO A 167 28.26 13.97 9.96
C PRO A 167 29.35 13.07 9.36
N ASN A 168 30.61 13.29 9.75
CA ASN A 168 31.72 12.43 9.36
C ASN A 168 31.78 11.18 10.28
N PRO A 169 31.50 9.97 9.76
CA PRO A 169 31.51 8.72 10.51
C PRO A 169 32.92 8.12 10.66
N ASP A 170 33.97 8.71 10.07
CA ASP A 170 35.35 8.26 10.21
C ASP A 170 35.79 8.30 11.68
N PHE A 171 36.71 7.39 12.03
CA PHE A 171 37.34 7.39 13.34
C PHE A 171 38.31 8.57 13.48
N LEU A 172 38.37 9.14 14.68
CA LEU A 172 39.39 10.13 15.05
C LEU A 172 40.78 9.57 14.76
N ALA A 173 41.56 10.34 14.02
CA ALA A 173 42.99 10.12 13.85
C ALA A 173 43.73 10.28 15.19
N ASN A 174 45.01 9.91 15.24
CA ASN A 174 45.83 10.07 16.45
C ASN A 174 45.98 11.56 16.82
N VAL A 175 45.16 12.01 17.77
CA VAL A 175 45.17 13.38 18.33
C VAL A 175 46.29 13.51 19.36
N ARG A 176 47.17 14.51 19.20
CA ARG A 176 48.28 14.83 20.12
C ARG A 176 48.03 16.07 20.97
N THR A 177 47.24 17.02 20.46
CA THR A 177 46.94 18.29 21.14
C THR A 177 45.43 18.51 21.28
N TYR A 178 45.01 19.37 22.23
CA TYR A 178 43.60 19.74 22.37
C TYR A 178 43.04 20.38 21.09
N GLY A 179 43.82 21.23 20.42
CA GLY A 179 43.41 21.87 19.16
C GLY A 179 43.13 20.87 18.04
N GLU A 180 43.94 19.81 17.93
CA GLU A 180 43.74 18.74 16.94
C GLU A 180 42.42 17.98 17.14
N LEU A 181 41.89 17.91 18.37
CA LEU A 181 40.61 17.24 18.65
C LEU A 181 39.44 17.90 17.91
N TRP A 182 39.53 19.20 17.66
CA TRP A 182 38.49 20.00 17.00
C TRP A 182 38.68 20.09 15.48
N THR A 183 39.67 19.40 14.90
CA THR A 183 39.91 19.45 13.45
C THR A 183 38.69 18.96 12.65
N GLY A 184 38.30 19.75 11.66
CA GLY A 184 37.11 19.50 10.83
C GLY A 184 35.77 19.76 11.53
N THR A 185 35.76 20.31 12.74
CA THR A 185 34.55 20.79 13.42
C THR A 185 34.38 22.29 13.14
N PRO A 186 33.20 22.76 12.68
CA PRO A 186 32.99 24.17 12.39
C PRO A 186 33.27 25.07 13.61
N PRO A 187 33.79 26.30 13.41
CA PRO A 187 34.20 27.16 14.52
C PRO A 187 33.04 27.63 15.40
N HIS A 188 31.81 27.66 14.87
CA HIS A 188 30.59 28.06 15.59
C HIS A 188 30.00 26.96 16.46
N VAL A 189 30.50 25.72 16.39
CA VAL A 189 29.97 24.59 17.17
C VAL A 189 30.55 24.62 18.58
N ASP A 190 29.68 24.74 19.58
CA ASP A 190 30.02 24.92 21.00
C ASP A 190 30.55 23.64 21.67
N TYR A 191 30.07 22.47 21.24
CA TYR A 191 30.33 21.19 21.92
C TYR A 191 30.87 20.13 20.96
N LEU A 192 31.75 19.26 21.47
CA LEU A 192 32.23 18.08 20.76
C LEU A 192 32.05 16.84 21.62
N ALA A 193 31.22 15.91 21.15
CA ALA A 193 31.08 14.58 21.73
C ALA A 193 31.94 13.56 20.98
N VAL A 194 32.74 12.80 21.71
CA VAL A 194 33.55 11.69 21.20
C VAL A 194 33.03 10.37 21.76
N ILE A 195 32.64 9.47 20.85
CA ILE A 195 32.11 8.15 21.17
C ILE A 195 33.23 7.13 21.02
N PHE A 196 33.70 6.58 22.13
CA PHE A 196 34.71 5.53 22.16
C PHE A 196 34.04 4.15 22.11
N GLN A 197 34.37 3.35 21.10
CA GLN A 197 33.75 2.04 20.85
C GLN A 197 34.77 0.94 20.57
N ARG A 198 34.42 -0.31 20.90
CA ARG A 198 35.26 -1.50 20.67
C ARG A 198 35.20 -1.98 19.23
N GLU A 199 34.00 -2.07 18.67
CA GLU A 199 33.79 -2.58 17.32
C GLU A 199 33.97 -1.47 16.29
N GLU A 200 34.83 -1.70 15.30
CA GLU A 200 34.99 -0.77 14.17
C GLU A 200 33.75 -0.76 13.25
N ARG A 201 33.01 -1.87 13.22
CA ARG A 201 31.83 -2.11 12.37
C ARG A 201 30.48 -1.87 13.05
N GLY A 202 30.46 -1.46 14.33
CA GLY A 202 29.22 -1.23 15.09
C GLY A 202 28.53 0.11 14.79
N SER A 203 27.21 0.08 14.62
CA SER A 203 26.35 1.21 14.24
C SER A 203 26.18 2.29 15.31
N VAL A 204 26.45 2.00 16.58
CA VAL A 204 26.16 2.89 17.73
C VAL A 204 26.65 4.33 17.54
N GLY A 205 27.91 4.51 17.11
CA GLY A 205 28.46 5.85 16.89
C GLY A 205 27.79 6.61 15.75
N VAL A 206 27.51 5.92 14.63
CA VAL A 206 26.83 6.50 13.46
C VAL A 206 25.37 6.79 13.79
N GLN A 207 24.73 5.92 14.55
CA GLN A 207 23.35 6.07 15.00
C GLN A 207 23.21 7.32 15.87
N MET A 208 24.09 7.50 16.86
CA MET A 208 24.08 8.71 17.70
C MET A 208 24.38 9.98 16.89
N MET A 209 25.26 9.91 15.88
CA MET A 209 25.51 11.03 14.97
C MET A 209 24.23 11.46 14.23
N LEU A 210 23.43 10.50 13.78
CA LEU A 210 22.18 10.77 13.07
C LEU A 210 21.06 11.22 14.02
N ASP A 211 20.91 10.59 15.18
CA ASP A 211 19.92 10.94 16.21
C ASP A 211 20.07 12.40 16.68
N LEU A 212 21.31 12.90 16.73
CA LEU A 212 21.62 14.27 17.17
C LEU A 212 21.85 15.24 16.00
N SER A 213 21.57 14.83 14.76
CA SER A 213 21.81 15.64 13.55
C SER A 213 20.98 16.93 13.52
N LYS A 214 19.80 16.95 14.18
CA LYS A 214 19.02 18.17 14.42
C LYS A 214 19.79 19.24 15.21
N TYR A 215 20.75 18.86 16.05
CA TYR A 215 21.59 19.74 16.85
C TYR A 215 22.98 20.00 16.26
N ARG A 216 23.23 19.65 14.99
CA ARG A 216 24.56 19.76 14.35
C ARG A 216 25.21 21.16 14.37
N GLN A 217 24.41 22.21 14.61
CA GLN A 217 24.89 23.59 14.76
C GLN A 217 25.47 23.88 16.15
N ARG A 218 25.18 23.03 17.14
CA ARG A 218 25.57 23.19 18.56
C ARG A 218 26.54 22.13 19.04
N ILE A 219 26.35 20.88 18.60
CA ILE A 219 27.19 19.74 19.00
C ILE A 219 27.69 18.97 17.77
N ALA A 220 29.00 18.80 17.69
CA ALA A 220 29.63 17.87 16.75
C ALA A 220 29.85 16.51 17.41
N ILE A 221 29.72 15.45 16.63
CA ILE A 221 29.92 14.09 17.12
C ILE A 221 31.01 13.42 16.30
N ARG A 222 31.93 12.74 16.98
CA ARG A 222 33.03 11.98 16.41
C ARG A 222 33.10 10.60 17.03
N ARG A 223 33.63 9.64 16.27
CA ARG A 223 33.86 8.27 16.73
C ARG A 223 35.34 8.06 17.01
N SER A 224 35.66 7.24 17.99
CA SER A 224 37.02 6.84 18.30
C SER A 224 37.06 5.35 18.65
N VAL A 225 38.16 4.70 18.33
CA VAL A 225 38.41 3.31 18.70
C VAL A 225 38.82 3.21 20.17
N TYR A 226 38.50 2.11 20.83
CA TYR A 226 38.86 1.87 22.24
C TYR A 226 40.37 1.91 22.50
N SER A 227 41.20 1.64 21.49
CA SER A 227 42.66 1.65 21.55
C SER A 227 43.27 3.05 21.43
N HIS A 228 42.46 4.09 21.17
CA HIS A 228 42.95 5.44 20.97
C HIS A 228 43.65 5.98 22.24
N PRO A 229 44.81 6.65 22.14
CA PRO A 229 45.57 7.11 23.31
C PRO A 229 44.79 7.97 24.33
N LEU A 230 43.80 8.73 23.84
CA LEU A 230 42.90 9.53 24.69
C LEU A 230 42.15 8.71 25.75
N THR A 231 41.90 7.41 25.52
CA THR A 231 41.20 6.58 26.52
C THR A 231 41.97 6.46 27.83
N ARG A 232 43.31 6.44 27.77
CA ARG A 232 44.17 6.43 28.96
C ARG A 232 44.14 7.78 29.70
N VAL A 233 44.25 8.88 28.95
CA VAL A 233 44.24 10.24 29.50
C VAL A 233 42.90 10.55 30.17
N LEU A 234 41.80 10.15 29.54
CA LEU A 234 40.42 10.36 30.02
C LEU A 234 39.95 9.29 31.01
N ARG A 235 40.84 8.35 31.39
CA ARG A 235 40.55 7.24 32.33
C ARG A 235 39.33 6.40 31.94
N ILE A 236 39.13 6.17 30.64
CA ILE A 236 38.02 5.38 30.11
C ILE A 236 38.35 3.90 30.22
N ASN A 237 37.64 3.17 31.08
CA ASN A 237 37.82 1.74 31.31
C ASN A 237 36.58 0.89 30.92
N GLN A 238 35.46 1.54 30.61
CA GLN A 238 34.21 0.90 30.19
C GLN A 238 33.81 1.44 28.81
N PHE A 239 33.28 0.55 27.97
CA PHE A 239 32.90 0.87 26.59
C PHE A 239 31.50 0.31 26.26
N PRO A 240 30.76 0.91 25.31
CA PRO A 240 31.05 2.19 24.68
C PRO A 240 30.95 3.36 25.67
N ALA A 241 31.77 4.38 25.50
CA ALA A 241 31.81 5.57 26.35
C ALA A 241 31.64 6.84 25.53
N VAL A 242 31.06 7.86 26.15
CA VAL A 242 30.84 9.17 25.54
C VAL A 242 31.53 10.21 26.39
N VAL A 243 32.37 11.02 25.73
CA VAL A 243 33.06 12.14 26.35
C VAL A 243 32.67 13.42 25.62
N VAL A 244 32.29 14.46 26.35
CA VAL A 244 31.91 15.76 25.76
C VAL A 244 32.85 16.85 26.25
N PHE A 245 33.33 17.64 25.30
CA PHE A 245 34.14 18.83 25.52
C PHE A 245 33.29 20.06 25.15
N ARG A 246 33.40 21.13 25.94
CA ARG A 246 32.99 22.47 25.52
C ARG A 246 34.18 23.13 24.84
N ARG A 247 33.94 23.89 23.78
CA ARG A 247 34.98 24.66 23.09
C ARG A 247 35.72 25.54 24.10
N ASP A 248 37.03 25.66 23.89
CA ASP A 248 37.97 26.39 24.75
C ASP A 248 38.15 25.84 26.18
N GLU A 249 37.47 24.74 26.54
CA GLU A 249 37.68 24.02 27.79
C GLU A 249 38.39 22.67 27.54
N ALA A 250 39.66 22.56 27.96
CA ALA A 250 40.44 21.34 27.80
C ALA A 250 39.95 20.16 28.65
N ILE A 251 39.10 20.42 29.66
CA ILE A 251 38.55 19.43 30.57
C ILE A 251 37.18 18.97 30.03
N ALA A 252 36.96 17.67 29.97
CA ALA A 252 35.67 17.13 29.56
C ALA A 252 34.57 17.48 30.58
N ILE A 253 33.44 18.02 30.09
CA ILE A 253 32.26 18.37 30.90
C ILE A 253 31.33 17.17 31.12
N PHE A 254 31.51 16.11 30.35
CA PHE A 254 30.81 14.84 30.50
C PHE A 254 31.74 13.70 30.11
N ASN A 255 31.80 12.65 30.93
CA ASN A 255 32.55 11.43 30.64
C ASN A 255 31.82 10.28 31.33
N SER A 256 31.14 9.44 30.55
CA SER A 256 30.37 8.33 31.09
C SER A 256 30.25 7.18 30.11
N ARG A 257 29.93 6.00 30.64
CA ARG A 257 29.53 4.85 29.84
C ARG A 257 28.18 5.15 29.16
N LEU A 258 28.09 4.81 27.89
CA LEU A 258 26.86 4.91 27.12
C LEU A 258 25.77 4.03 27.73
N ASN A 259 24.61 4.63 27.97
CA ASN A 259 23.40 4.02 28.51
C ASN A 259 22.15 4.66 27.89
N SER A 260 20.96 4.17 28.23
CA SER A 260 19.69 4.65 27.66
C SER A 260 19.42 6.15 27.88
N GLY A 261 19.99 6.78 28.91
CA GLY A 261 19.84 8.22 29.17
C GLY A 261 20.88 9.11 28.49
N THR A 262 21.86 8.53 27.78
CA THR A 262 22.98 9.29 27.22
C THR A 262 22.54 10.25 26.12
N VAL A 263 21.65 9.82 25.21
CA VAL A 263 21.15 10.70 24.12
C VAL A 263 20.46 11.93 24.72
N SER A 264 19.49 11.75 25.62
CA SER A 264 18.79 12.86 26.28
C SER A 264 19.74 13.80 27.02
N LYS A 265 20.83 13.28 27.61
CA LYS A 265 21.84 14.13 28.24
C LYS A 265 22.61 14.98 27.23
N LEU A 266 22.95 14.42 26.07
CA LEU A 266 23.59 15.16 24.97
C LEU A 266 22.64 16.20 24.37
N GLU A 267 21.35 15.89 24.23
CA GLU A 267 20.33 16.86 23.82
C GLU A 267 20.27 18.05 24.78
N GLN A 268 20.24 17.80 26.10
CA GLN A 268 20.29 18.86 27.12
C GLN A 268 21.55 19.72 27.01
N ILE A 269 22.71 19.10 26.80
CA ILE A 269 23.98 19.84 26.61
C ILE A 269 23.89 20.71 25.35
N ALA A 270 23.36 20.17 24.25
CA ALA A 270 23.21 20.90 23.00
C ALA A 270 22.19 22.05 23.06
N MET A 271 21.16 21.94 23.91
CA MET A 271 20.16 22.98 24.14
C MET A 271 20.66 24.12 25.05
N GLY A 272 21.62 23.85 25.96
CA GLY A 272 22.14 24.84 26.90
C GLY A 272 21.22 25.11 28.11
N PRO A 273 21.64 25.98 29.05
CA PRO A 273 20.95 26.21 30.33
C PRO A 273 19.61 26.95 30.25
N ASP A 274 19.26 27.57 29.11
CA ASP A 274 18.05 28.41 28.97
C ASP A 274 16.78 27.66 28.52
N PHE A 275 16.77 26.32 28.53
CA PHE A 275 15.68 25.54 27.94
C PHE A 275 14.85 24.77 28.98
N THR A 276 13.65 25.28 29.30
CA THR A 276 12.60 24.54 30.03
C THR A 276 11.91 23.54 29.11
N THR A 277 11.99 22.25 29.43
CA THR A 277 11.41 21.17 28.63
C THR A 277 9.89 21.09 28.81
N THR A 278 9.12 21.50 27.82
CA THR A 278 7.68 21.20 27.75
C THR A 278 7.51 19.77 27.26
N THR A 279 7.49 18.81 28.19
CA THR A 279 7.25 17.40 27.87
C THR A 279 5.77 17.21 27.54
N THR A 280 5.43 17.15 26.25
CA THR A 280 4.09 16.76 25.81
C THR A 280 4.01 15.23 25.83
N THR A 281 3.58 14.66 26.96
CA THR A 281 3.17 13.25 27.03
C THR A 281 1.86 13.09 26.28
N THR A 282 1.94 12.68 25.01
CA THR A 282 0.78 12.23 24.25
C THR A 282 0.39 10.85 24.77
N THR A 283 -0.53 10.81 25.73
CA THR A 283 -1.23 9.58 26.11
C THR A 283 -2.07 9.13 24.91
N MET A 284 -1.68 8.02 24.28
CA MET A 284 -2.54 7.34 23.32
C MET A 284 -3.80 6.88 24.06
N ALA A 285 -4.92 7.51 23.74
CA ALA A 285 -6.22 7.08 24.17
C ALA A 285 -6.55 5.73 23.52
N THR A 286 -6.59 4.67 24.33
CA THR A 286 -7.26 3.43 23.97
C THR A 286 -8.76 3.69 23.91
N THR A 287 -9.27 4.02 22.72
CA THR A 287 -10.70 4.02 22.43
C THR A 287 -11.19 2.58 22.43
N THR A 288 -11.76 2.15 23.56
CA THR A 288 -12.60 0.96 23.61
C THR A 288 -13.85 1.21 22.76
N MET A 289 -13.86 0.69 21.53
CA MET A 289 -15.04 0.69 20.65
C MET A 289 -16.17 -0.17 21.27
N PRO A 290 -17.43 0.29 21.28
CA PRO A 290 -18.55 -0.54 21.70
C PRO A 290 -18.82 -1.63 20.66
N SER A 291 -18.63 -2.90 21.04
CA SER A 291 -18.84 -4.03 20.13
C SER A 291 -20.33 -4.21 19.82
N TRP A 292 -20.78 -3.75 18.66
CA TRP A 292 -21.98 -4.29 18.02
C TRP A 292 -21.71 -5.76 17.61
N SER A 293 -22.66 -6.67 17.84
CA SER A 293 -22.49 -8.09 17.50
C SER A 293 -23.64 -8.61 16.66
N CYS A 294 -23.33 -9.29 15.54
CA CYS A 294 -24.31 -9.96 14.71
C CYS A 294 -25.10 -11.07 15.41
N ARG A 295 -24.64 -11.56 16.57
CA ARG A 295 -25.45 -12.45 17.43
C ARG A 295 -26.65 -11.73 18.02
N ARG A 296 -26.51 -10.45 18.36
CA ARG A 296 -27.57 -9.67 19.03
C ARG A 296 -28.60 -9.12 18.03
N ASN A 297 -28.19 -8.88 16.79
CA ASN A 297 -29.04 -8.24 15.77
C ASN A 297 -28.83 -8.87 14.38
N PRO A 298 -29.27 -10.12 14.19
CA PRO A 298 -29.02 -10.87 12.96
C PRO A 298 -29.66 -10.23 11.72
N GLU A 299 -30.85 -9.63 11.83
CA GLU A 299 -31.54 -9.03 10.68
C GLU A 299 -30.79 -7.81 10.11
N LYS A 300 -30.32 -6.90 10.97
CA LYS A 300 -29.47 -5.78 10.53
C LYS A 300 -28.17 -6.27 9.90
N CYS A 301 -27.59 -7.34 10.43
CA CYS A 301 -26.42 -7.93 9.80
C CYS A 301 -26.75 -8.48 8.41
N LYS A 302 -27.85 -9.22 8.22
CA LYS A 302 -28.23 -9.73 6.88
C LYS A 302 -28.29 -8.62 5.82
N GLU A 303 -28.78 -7.43 6.16
CA GLU A 303 -28.87 -6.29 5.23
C GLU A 303 -27.51 -5.83 4.70
N LEU A 304 -26.45 -6.03 5.50
CA LEU A 304 -25.08 -5.69 5.14
C LEU A 304 -24.44 -6.71 4.20
N TYR A 305 -24.97 -7.94 4.07
CA TYR A 305 -24.42 -9.01 3.23
C TYR A 305 -25.27 -9.20 1.97
N TYR A 306 -24.81 -8.68 0.84
CA TYR A 306 -25.48 -8.84 -0.45
C TYR A 306 -24.49 -8.72 -1.60
N VAL A 307 -24.87 -9.18 -2.80
CA VAL A 307 -24.06 -8.98 -3.99
C VAL A 307 -24.46 -7.68 -4.68
N SER A 308 -23.47 -6.83 -4.97
CA SER A 308 -23.64 -5.52 -5.61
C SER A 308 -23.07 -5.52 -7.02
N GLU A 309 -23.86 -5.06 -8.01
CA GLU A 309 -23.37 -4.79 -9.37
C GLU A 309 -22.24 -3.75 -9.36
N THR A 310 -22.36 -2.69 -8.53
CA THR A 310 -21.34 -1.64 -8.37
C THR A 310 -20.00 -2.22 -7.92
N ASP A 311 -19.99 -3.03 -6.86
CA ASP A 311 -18.75 -3.58 -6.29
C ASP A 311 -18.07 -4.55 -7.27
N MET A 312 -18.87 -5.36 -7.99
CA MET A 312 -18.36 -6.25 -9.02
C MET A 312 -17.73 -5.48 -10.18
N LEU A 313 -18.40 -4.44 -10.68
CA LEU A 313 -17.89 -3.64 -11.80
C LEU A 313 -16.61 -2.88 -11.41
N LYS A 314 -16.60 -2.22 -10.24
CA LYS A 314 -15.40 -1.52 -9.74
C LYS A 314 -14.21 -2.46 -9.62
N SER A 315 -14.42 -3.63 -9.00
CA SER A 315 -13.34 -4.60 -8.79
C SER A 315 -12.82 -5.20 -10.10
N VAL A 316 -13.68 -5.59 -11.03
CA VAL A 316 -13.21 -6.13 -12.32
C VAL A 316 -12.53 -5.06 -13.17
N ARG A 317 -13.00 -3.81 -13.12
CA ARG A 317 -12.31 -2.70 -13.80
C ARG A 317 -10.91 -2.51 -13.24
N TYR A 318 -10.77 -2.41 -11.92
CA TYR A 318 -9.47 -2.29 -11.25
C TYR A 318 -8.54 -3.47 -11.57
N ALA A 319 -9.09 -4.68 -11.63
CA ALA A 319 -8.36 -5.89 -11.99
C ALA A 319 -7.84 -5.87 -13.45
N LEU A 320 -8.60 -5.30 -14.40
CA LEU A 320 -8.20 -5.27 -15.81
C LEU A 320 -7.39 -4.04 -16.20
N TYR A 321 -7.55 -2.95 -15.45
CA TYR A 321 -6.83 -1.71 -15.67
C TYR A 321 -5.63 -1.66 -14.71
N ASN A 322 -5.82 -1.20 -13.47
CA ASN A 322 -4.73 -0.93 -12.52
C ASN A 322 -3.82 -2.15 -12.24
N GLU A 323 -4.36 -3.35 -12.06
CA GLU A 323 -3.54 -4.53 -11.73
C GLU A 323 -2.74 -5.05 -12.93
N VAL A 324 -3.35 -5.03 -14.14
CA VAL A 324 -2.68 -5.49 -15.36
C VAL A 324 -1.59 -4.51 -15.79
N THR A 325 -1.75 -3.23 -15.47
CA THR A 325 -0.84 -2.17 -15.90
C THR A 325 0.23 -1.83 -14.87
N ARG A 326 0.30 -2.57 -13.75
CA ARG A 326 1.16 -2.32 -12.58
C ARG A 326 2.66 -2.60 -12.80
N GLY A 327 3.15 -2.42 -14.02
CA GLY A 327 4.52 -2.03 -14.26
C GLY A 327 5.40 -3.00 -15.06
N SER A 328 4.87 -4.06 -15.68
CA SER A 328 5.60 -4.55 -16.85
C SER A 328 5.45 -3.55 -17.99
N HIS A 329 6.51 -3.21 -18.73
CA HIS A 329 6.38 -2.46 -19.98
C HIS A 329 5.60 -3.26 -21.04
N PHE A 330 5.60 -4.60 -20.93
CA PHE A 330 4.94 -5.51 -21.85
C PHE A 330 4.19 -6.63 -21.12
N ILE A 331 2.96 -6.91 -21.55
CA ILE A 331 2.19 -8.09 -21.18
C ILE A 331 2.57 -9.22 -22.14
N GLN A 332 3.30 -10.23 -21.66
CA GLN A 332 3.86 -11.29 -22.50
C GLN A 332 3.91 -12.65 -21.80
N GLY A 333 4.19 -13.71 -22.57
CA GLY A 333 4.35 -15.07 -22.03
C GLY A 333 3.13 -15.56 -21.23
N SER A 334 3.37 -16.14 -20.05
CA SER A 334 2.32 -16.65 -19.16
C SER A 334 1.34 -15.56 -18.73
N ASN A 335 1.78 -14.30 -18.59
CA ASN A 335 0.93 -13.19 -18.17
C ASN A 335 -0.08 -12.85 -19.27
N LEU A 336 0.34 -12.87 -20.54
CA LEU A 336 -0.57 -12.66 -21.67
C LEU A 336 -1.60 -13.78 -21.78
N THR A 337 -1.18 -15.04 -21.59
CA THR A 337 -2.10 -16.18 -21.56
C THR A 337 -3.08 -16.09 -20.39
N ALA A 338 -2.62 -15.72 -19.20
CA ALA A 338 -3.45 -15.52 -18.02
C ALA A 338 -4.49 -14.41 -18.24
N LEU A 339 -4.08 -13.27 -18.80
CA LEU A 339 -4.98 -12.16 -19.13
C LEU A 339 -6.05 -12.60 -20.13
N ALA A 340 -5.66 -13.26 -21.22
CA ALA A 340 -6.59 -13.75 -22.22
C ALA A 340 -7.62 -14.74 -21.65
N ASN A 341 -7.16 -15.70 -20.83
CA ASN A 341 -8.03 -16.67 -20.17
C ASN A 341 -8.99 -16.01 -19.17
N PHE A 342 -8.56 -14.96 -18.48
CA PHE A 342 -9.38 -14.22 -17.54
C PHE A 342 -10.42 -13.33 -18.23
N VAL A 343 -10.04 -12.63 -19.29
CA VAL A 343 -10.98 -11.84 -20.12
C VAL A 343 -11.98 -12.75 -20.83
N GLU A 344 -11.58 -13.96 -21.26
CA GLU A 344 -12.52 -14.94 -21.81
C GLU A 344 -13.55 -15.41 -20.76
N LEU A 345 -13.11 -15.65 -19.52
CA LEU A 345 -14.00 -15.97 -18.40
C LEU A 345 -15.03 -14.85 -18.18
N LEU A 346 -14.58 -13.59 -18.11
CA LEU A 346 -15.45 -12.43 -17.95
C LEU A 346 -16.44 -12.28 -19.11
N ALA A 347 -15.97 -12.39 -20.35
CA ALA A 347 -16.82 -12.28 -21.54
C ALA A 347 -17.92 -13.35 -21.59
N ASN A 348 -17.64 -14.55 -21.07
CA ASN A 348 -18.58 -15.66 -21.09
C ASN A 348 -19.56 -15.66 -19.91
N HIS A 349 -19.09 -15.34 -18.70
CA HIS A 349 -19.81 -15.65 -17.47
C HIS A 349 -20.03 -14.45 -16.54
N PHE A 350 -19.62 -13.23 -16.92
CA PHE A 350 -19.93 -12.07 -16.10
C PHE A 350 -21.47 -11.85 -16.02
N PRO A 351 -22.05 -11.72 -14.82
CA PRO A 351 -23.50 -11.70 -14.63
C PRO A 351 -24.20 -10.52 -15.32
N THR A 352 -25.13 -10.78 -16.24
CA THR A 352 -25.96 -9.72 -16.87
C THR A 352 -27.43 -9.74 -16.47
N ARG A 353 -27.83 -10.76 -15.72
CA ARG A 353 -29.19 -10.92 -15.23
C ARG A 353 -29.13 -11.30 -13.75
N ARG A 354 -30.18 -10.95 -13.03
CA ARG A 354 -30.38 -11.33 -11.63
C ARG A 354 -31.60 -12.24 -11.47
N SER A 355 -31.61 -13.02 -10.40
CA SER A 355 -32.79 -13.77 -9.98
C SER A 355 -33.86 -12.83 -9.40
N PRO A 356 -35.16 -13.11 -9.60
CA PRO A 356 -36.22 -12.35 -8.95
C PRO A 356 -36.10 -12.45 -7.42
N GLN A 357 -36.12 -11.31 -6.72
CA GLN A 357 -36.31 -11.31 -5.28
C GLN A 357 -37.75 -11.79 -4.96
N ARG A 358 -37.93 -12.55 -3.88
CA ARG A 358 -39.22 -13.17 -3.49
C ARG A 358 -40.37 -12.15 -3.65
N LYS A 359 -41.39 -12.50 -4.45
CA LYS A 359 -42.53 -11.62 -4.76
C LYS A 359 -43.19 -11.11 -3.47
N VAL A 360 -43.19 -9.80 -3.26
CA VAL A 360 -44.22 -9.14 -2.45
C VAL A 360 -45.45 -9.05 -3.35
N ARG A 361 -46.57 -9.64 -2.91
CA ARG A 361 -47.86 -9.60 -3.62
C ARG A 361 -48.18 -8.14 -4.00
N GLY A 362 -48.32 -7.86 -5.30
CA GLY A 362 -48.74 -6.54 -5.82
C GLY A 362 -47.67 -5.69 -6.51
N THR A 363 -46.42 -6.14 -6.65
CA THR A 363 -45.35 -5.35 -7.30
C THR A 363 -45.17 -5.69 -8.80
N ALA A 364 -44.98 -4.65 -9.62
CA ALA A 364 -44.73 -4.74 -11.06
C ALA A 364 -43.52 -5.63 -11.40
N ARG A 365 -43.47 -6.19 -12.62
CA ARG A 365 -42.33 -6.99 -13.13
C ARG A 365 -41.02 -6.25 -12.87
N SER A 366 -40.24 -6.72 -11.89
CA SER A 366 -38.93 -6.15 -11.59
C SER A 366 -37.99 -6.33 -12.78
N ASN A 367 -37.32 -5.27 -13.23
CA ASN A 367 -36.26 -5.40 -14.24
C ASN A 367 -35.18 -6.36 -13.71
N LEU A 368 -34.96 -7.46 -14.45
CA LEU A 368 -33.99 -8.50 -14.11
C LEU A 368 -32.64 -8.27 -14.80
N ASN A 369 -32.55 -7.28 -15.69
CA ASN A 369 -31.31 -6.99 -16.41
C ASN A 369 -30.41 -6.09 -15.57
N LEU A 370 -29.13 -6.43 -15.52
CA LEU A 370 -28.05 -5.63 -14.94
C LEU A 370 -27.43 -4.79 -16.06
N GLN A 371 -27.91 -3.55 -16.22
CA GLN A 371 -27.62 -2.73 -17.40
C GLN A 371 -26.14 -2.40 -17.55
N HIS A 372 -25.46 -2.10 -16.44
CA HIS A 372 -24.03 -1.80 -16.47
C HIS A 372 -23.23 -3.07 -16.73
N SER A 373 -23.59 -4.19 -16.12
CA SER A 373 -22.96 -5.48 -16.43
C SER A 373 -23.15 -5.92 -17.88
N ILE A 374 -24.30 -5.63 -18.51
CA ILE A 374 -24.52 -5.92 -19.94
C ILE A 374 -23.49 -5.18 -20.79
N ARG A 375 -23.31 -3.88 -20.53
CA ARG A 375 -22.33 -3.05 -21.22
C ARG A 375 -20.89 -3.47 -20.90
N ALA A 376 -20.59 -3.79 -19.64
CA ALA A 376 -19.27 -4.30 -19.25
C ALA A 376 -18.95 -5.62 -19.94
N ARG A 377 -19.93 -6.54 -20.10
CA ARG A 377 -19.71 -7.77 -20.85
C ARG A 377 -19.43 -7.51 -22.32
N ALA A 378 -19.98 -6.45 -22.92
CA ALA A 378 -19.63 -6.02 -24.27
C ALA A 378 -18.17 -5.54 -24.36
N VAL A 379 -17.68 -4.78 -23.37
CA VAL A 379 -16.25 -4.44 -23.23
C VAL A 379 -15.41 -5.71 -23.19
N PHE A 380 -15.75 -6.68 -22.33
CA PHE A 380 -14.97 -7.92 -22.20
C PHE A 380 -14.96 -8.77 -23.48
N ILE A 381 -16.09 -8.84 -24.21
CA ILE A 381 -16.16 -9.53 -25.51
C ILE A 381 -15.21 -8.90 -26.52
N GLU A 382 -15.14 -7.57 -26.52
CA GLU A 382 -14.28 -6.83 -27.42
C GLU A 382 -12.80 -7.00 -27.06
N LEU A 383 -12.45 -6.84 -25.79
CA LEU A 383 -11.09 -7.09 -25.28
C LEU A 383 -10.65 -8.54 -25.55
N ARG A 384 -11.55 -9.52 -25.45
CA ARG A 384 -11.28 -10.91 -25.83
C ARG A 384 -10.91 -11.02 -27.31
N SER A 385 -11.65 -10.34 -28.19
CA SER A 385 -11.36 -10.35 -29.64
C SER A 385 -10.01 -9.70 -29.92
N TYR A 386 -9.71 -8.59 -29.26
CA TYR A 386 -8.40 -7.94 -29.33
C TYR A 386 -7.26 -8.87 -28.85
N LEU A 387 -7.40 -9.51 -27.68
CA LEU A 387 -6.38 -10.42 -27.15
C LEU A 387 -6.15 -11.63 -28.07
N LYS A 388 -7.19 -12.14 -28.73
CA LYS A 388 -7.04 -13.23 -29.70
C LYS A 388 -6.17 -12.86 -30.90
N THR A 389 -6.22 -11.62 -31.38
CA THR A 389 -5.36 -11.17 -32.50
C THR A 389 -3.93 -10.87 -32.05
N ARG A 390 -3.72 -10.60 -30.76
CA ARG A 390 -2.42 -10.26 -30.17
C ARG A 390 -1.66 -11.45 -29.59
N ILE A 391 -2.34 -12.55 -29.25
CA ILE A 391 -1.68 -13.78 -28.73
C ILE A 391 -0.58 -14.27 -29.69
N SER A 392 -0.79 -14.19 -31.01
CA SER A 392 0.20 -14.60 -32.01
C SER A 392 1.45 -13.70 -32.04
N GLN A 393 1.33 -12.45 -31.58
CA GLN A 393 2.44 -11.49 -31.50
C GLN A 393 3.31 -11.72 -30.25
N GLY A 394 2.83 -12.49 -29.28
CA GLY A 394 3.59 -12.92 -28.09
C GLY A 394 3.79 -11.86 -26.99
N ARG A 395 3.55 -10.57 -27.28
CA ARG A 395 3.67 -9.47 -26.33
C ARG A 395 2.76 -8.29 -26.70
N ILE A 396 2.28 -7.55 -25.69
CA ILE A 396 1.48 -6.32 -25.84
C ILE A 396 2.11 -5.22 -24.96
N PRO A 397 2.48 -4.04 -25.48
CA PRO A 397 2.88 -2.92 -24.66
C PRO A 397 1.75 -2.55 -23.67
N THR A 398 2.10 -2.28 -22.41
CA THR A 398 1.10 -1.95 -21.40
C THR A 398 0.32 -0.67 -21.72
N SER A 399 0.98 0.32 -22.34
CA SER A 399 0.32 1.54 -22.84
C SER A 399 -0.67 1.26 -23.99
N GLU A 400 -0.40 0.28 -24.84
CA GLU A 400 -1.35 -0.18 -25.86
C GLU A 400 -2.58 -0.82 -25.19
N TRP A 401 -2.37 -1.65 -24.16
CA TRP A 401 -3.46 -2.23 -23.37
C TRP A 401 -4.31 -1.17 -22.67
N GLU A 402 -3.70 -0.19 -22.02
CA GLU A 402 -4.39 0.94 -21.37
C GLU A 402 -5.28 1.71 -22.35
N THR A 403 -4.73 2.03 -23.52
CA THR A 403 -5.44 2.74 -24.58
C THR A 403 -6.62 1.91 -25.07
N GLN A 404 -6.37 0.65 -25.41
CA GLN A 404 -7.40 -0.28 -25.89
C GLN A 404 -8.52 -0.48 -24.84
N PHE A 405 -8.18 -0.57 -23.56
CA PHE A 405 -9.16 -0.70 -22.47
C PHE A 405 -10.04 0.54 -22.38
N LYS A 406 -9.44 1.73 -22.28
CA LYS A 406 -10.17 3.01 -22.18
C LYS A 406 -11.05 3.28 -23.41
N GLU A 407 -10.57 2.96 -24.60
CA GLU A 407 -11.35 3.12 -25.83
C GLU A 407 -12.55 2.17 -25.91
N SER A 408 -12.38 0.92 -25.46
CA SER A 408 -13.50 -0.03 -25.38
C SER A 408 -14.50 0.39 -24.31
N GLU A 409 -14.03 0.81 -23.13
CA GLU A 409 -14.86 1.37 -22.06
C GLU A 409 -15.73 2.52 -22.58
N LYS A 410 -15.12 3.50 -23.28
CA LYS A 410 -15.84 4.64 -23.88
C LYS A 410 -16.88 4.22 -24.92
N ARG A 411 -16.55 3.26 -25.80
CA ARG A 411 -17.47 2.78 -26.85
C ARG A 411 -18.68 2.04 -26.30
N HIS A 412 -18.56 1.44 -25.12
CA HIS A 412 -19.66 0.76 -24.42
C HIS A 412 -20.28 1.62 -23.31
N PHE A 413 -20.23 2.95 -23.45
CA PHE A 413 -20.85 3.94 -22.56
C PHE A 413 -20.33 3.91 -21.11
N SER A 414 -19.01 3.71 -20.96
CA SER A 414 -18.28 3.76 -19.68
C SER A 414 -19.01 3.04 -18.55
N PRO A 415 -19.16 1.70 -18.64
CA PRO A 415 -20.07 0.97 -17.76
C PRO A 415 -19.60 0.84 -16.32
N PHE A 416 -18.32 1.10 -16.04
CA PHE A 416 -17.72 0.89 -14.74
C PHE A 416 -17.83 2.15 -13.87
N PRO A 417 -18.42 2.07 -12.66
CA PRO A 417 -18.69 3.24 -11.84
C PRO A 417 -17.48 3.58 -10.95
N GLU A 418 -16.44 4.18 -11.53
CA GLU A 418 -15.19 4.55 -10.84
C GLU A 418 -15.43 5.41 -9.59
N GLU A 419 -16.25 6.45 -9.72
CA GLU A 419 -16.55 7.42 -8.65
C GLU A 419 -17.59 6.93 -7.63
N ALA A 420 -18.21 5.77 -7.84
CA ALA A 420 -19.21 5.27 -6.90
C ALA A 420 -18.56 4.73 -5.62
N ASN A 421 -19.16 5.00 -4.47
CA ASN A 421 -18.74 4.37 -3.22
C ASN A 421 -18.93 2.85 -3.26
N TRP A 422 -18.02 2.12 -2.60
CA TRP A 422 -18.23 0.70 -2.29
C TRP A 422 -19.56 0.53 -1.54
N GLN A 423 -20.29 -0.53 -1.87
CA GLN A 423 -21.60 -0.85 -1.34
C GLN A 423 -21.51 -1.95 -0.29
N HIS A 424 -21.73 -3.22 -0.68
CA HIS A 424 -21.56 -4.35 0.22
C HIS A 424 -20.11 -4.46 0.69
N CYS A 425 -19.16 -4.08 -0.16
CA CYS A 425 -17.74 -4.14 0.13
C CYS A 425 -17.17 -2.93 0.87
N ARG A 426 -18.02 -2.00 1.32
CA ARG A 426 -17.59 -0.90 2.18
C ARG A 426 -17.12 -1.42 3.55
N GLY A 427 -15.92 -1.03 3.96
CA GLY A 427 -15.41 -1.26 5.31
C GLY A 427 -15.91 -0.22 6.31
N SER A 428 -15.75 -0.53 7.60
CA SER A 428 -15.93 0.43 8.70
C SER A 428 -14.97 1.61 8.59
N THR A 429 -13.78 1.37 8.04
CA THR A 429 -12.85 2.40 7.58
C THR A 429 -12.60 2.24 6.07
N PRO A 430 -12.24 3.33 5.36
CA PRO A 430 -11.96 3.29 3.93
C PRO A 430 -10.86 2.29 3.50
N MET A 431 -9.91 1.98 4.41
CA MET A 431 -8.79 1.05 4.16
C MET A 431 -9.21 -0.43 4.28
N LEU A 432 -10.38 -0.71 4.84
CA LEU A 432 -10.88 -2.06 5.05
C LEU A 432 -11.74 -2.53 3.87
N ARG A 433 -11.63 -3.83 3.55
CA ARG A 433 -12.46 -4.54 2.56
C ARG A 433 -12.25 -4.05 1.11
N GLY A 434 -13.15 -3.23 0.58
CA GLY A 434 -13.04 -2.59 -0.74
C GLY A 434 -12.79 -3.56 -1.89
N TYR A 435 -11.72 -3.29 -2.65
CA TYR A 435 -11.34 -3.99 -3.89
C TYR A 435 -11.34 -5.52 -3.74
N THR A 436 -10.68 -6.03 -2.69
CA THR A 436 -10.53 -7.48 -2.49
C THR A 436 -11.87 -8.17 -2.21
N CYS A 437 -12.77 -7.52 -1.47
CA CYS A 437 -14.14 -8.00 -1.28
C CYS A 437 -14.91 -8.05 -2.60
N GLY A 438 -14.79 -7.00 -3.42
CA GLY A 438 -15.45 -6.93 -4.72
C GLY A 438 -14.94 -8.01 -5.68
N LEU A 439 -13.64 -8.28 -5.67
CA LEU A 439 -13.01 -9.28 -6.52
C LEU A 439 -13.45 -10.70 -6.16
N TRP A 440 -13.45 -11.05 -4.87
CA TRP A 440 -14.00 -12.32 -4.39
C TRP A 440 -15.47 -12.46 -4.77
N THR A 441 -16.26 -11.40 -4.57
CA THR A 441 -17.69 -11.38 -4.93
C THR A 441 -17.88 -11.66 -6.43
N SER A 442 -17.06 -11.05 -7.28
CA SER A 442 -17.08 -11.25 -8.73
C SER A 442 -16.71 -12.70 -9.12
N PHE A 443 -15.65 -13.27 -8.53
CA PHE A 443 -15.27 -14.66 -8.79
C PHE A 443 -16.39 -15.64 -8.42
N HIS A 444 -16.98 -15.50 -7.23
CA HIS A 444 -18.10 -16.33 -6.80
C HIS A 444 -19.32 -16.15 -7.72
N ALA A 445 -19.68 -14.91 -8.06
CA ALA A 445 -20.79 -14.65 -8.96
C ALA A 445 -20.59 -15.30 -10.33
N MET A 446 -19.39 -15.21 -10.92
CA MET A 446 -19.08 -15.88 -12.20
C MET A 446 -19.15 -17.40 -12.10
N THR A 447 -18.62 -18.03 -11.03
CA THR A 447 -18.70 -19.49 -10.85
C THR A 447 -20.14 -19.98 -10.79
N VAL A 448 -21.01 -19.25 -10.07
CA VAL A 448 -22.43 -19.58 -9.94
C VAL A 448 -23.18 -19.39 -11.26
N HIS A 449 -22.91 -18.30 -11.98
CA HIS A 449 -23.55 -18.06 -13.28
C HIS A 449 -23.10 -19.08 -14.33
N ALA A 450 -21.81 -19.43 -14.37
CA ALA A 450 -21.31 -20.49 -15.24
C ALA A 450 -22.02 -21.84 -14.96
N TYR A 451 -22.19 -22.20 -13.70
CA TYR A 451 -22.94 -23.39 -13.30
C TYR A 451 -24.41 -23.34 -13.72
N MET A 452 -25.08 -22.19 -13.57
CA MET A 452 -26.48 -22.03 -13.97
C MET A 452 -26.69 -22.12 -15.48
N GLU A 453 -25.78 -21.55 -16.27
CA GLU A 453 -25.83 -21.60 -17.73
C GLU A 453 -25.64 -23.03 -18.28
N GLN A 454 -24.96 -23.89 -17.53
CA GLN A 454 -24.60 -25.26 -17.92
C GLN A 454 -25.61 -26.34 -17.57
N PHE A 455 -26.69 -26.03 -16.85
CA PHE A 455 -27.84 -26.94 -16.77
C PHE A 455 -28.45 -27.28 -18.15
N LYS A 456 -27.93 -26.67 -19.23
CA LYS A 456 -28.32 -26.92 -20.62
C LYS A 456 -27.28 -27.67 -21.46
N ASN A 457 -26.07 -27.98 -20.97
CA ASN A 457 -25.01 -28.62 -21.79
C ASN A 457 -24.12 -29.61 -20.99
N SER A 458 -23.85 -30.78 -21.58
CA SER A 458 -23.20 -31.93 -20.93
C SER A 458 -21.66 -31.90 -20.85
N SER A 459 -20.98 -30.91 -21.43
CA SER A 459 -19.50 -30.85 -21.56
C SER A 459 -18.82 -29.78 -20.67
N PHE A 460 -19.16 -29.74 -19.37
CA PHE A 460 -18.61 -28.71 -18.48
C PHE A 460 -17.09 -28.80 -18.30
N ARG A 461 -16.38 -27.72 -18.63
CA ARG A 461 -14.94 -27.53 -18.38
C ARG A 461 -14.68 -26.68 -17.13
N GLY A 462 -15.15 -27.14 -15.97
CA GLY A 462 -15.07 -26.38 -14.71
C GLY A 462 -13.68 -26.01 -14.24
N LEU A 463 -12.71 -26.90 -14.48
CA LEU A 463 -11.31 -26.64 -14.17
C LEU A 463 -10.79 -25.39 -14.90
N ARG A 464 -11.15 -25.21 -16.17
CA ARG A 464 -10.70 -24.06 -16.98
C ARG A 464 -11.09 -22.73 -16.33
N LEU A 465 -12.29 -22.64 -15.73
CA LEU A 465 -12.76 -21.44 -15.06
C LEU A 465 -11.86 -21.10 -13.86
N LEU A 466 -11.59 -22.09 -13.01
CA LEU A 466 -10.77 -21.88 -11.81
C LEU A 466 -9.30 -21.63 -12.16
N HIS A 467 -8.77 -22.29 -13.19
CA HIS A 467 -7.44 -22.00 -13.72
C HIS A 467 -7.33 -20.60 -14.31
N SER A 468 -8.38 -20.06 -14.94
CA SER A 468 -8.40 -18.65 -15.37
C SER A 468 -8.26 -17.68 -14.19
N ILE A 469 -8.97 -17.95 -13.07
CA ILE A 469 -8.85 -17.15 -11.84
C ILE A 469 -7.45 -17.29 -11.24
N GLN A 470 -6.96 -18.52 -11.09
CA GLN A 470 -5.64 -18.79 -10.51
C GLN A 470 -4.52 -18.17 -11.34
N GLY A 471 -4.56 -18.30 -12.67
CA GLY A 471 -3.57 -17.72 -13.57
C GLY A 471 -3.55 -16.20 -13.48
N TRP A 472 -4.72 -15.55 -13.41
CA TRP A 472 -4.80 -14.10 -13.23
C TRP A 472 -4.23 -13.67 -11.88
N VAL A 473 -4.61 -14.34 -10.78
CA VAL A 473 -4.08 -14.02 -9.44
C VAL A 473 -2.56 -14.16 -9.42
N GLN A 474 -2.02 -15.26 -9.97
CA GLN A 474 -0.58 -15.50 -10.06
C GLN A 474 0.16 -14.42 -10.86
N SER A 475 -0.47 -13.86 -11.89
CA SER A 475 0.21 -12.98 -12.85
C SER A 475 0.06 -11.49 -12.52
N PHE A 476 -1.04 -11.08 -11.90
CA PHE A 476 -1.41 -9.67 -11.80
C PHE A 476 -1.85 -9.20 -10.41
N PHE A 477 -2.24 -10.06 -9.47
CA PHE A 477 -2.77 -9.59 -8.19
C PHE A 477 -1.71 -8.91 -7.33
N GLY A 478 -2.00 -7.72 -6.79
CA GLY A 478 -0.96 -6.85 -6.25
C GLY A 478 -0.45 -7.07 -4.86
N CYS A 479 -1.18 -7.85 -4.09
CA CYS A 479 -0.71 -8.30 -2.80
C CYS A 479 0.13 -9.56 -2.97
N GLU A 480 1.47 -9.44 -2.98
CA GLU A 480 2.39 -10.56 -3.23
C GLU A 480 2.19 -11.72 -2.23
N ASN A 481 2.13 -11.42 -0.95
CA ASN A 481 1.92 -12.46 0.07
C ASN A 481 0.48 -13.04 0.01
N CYS A 482 -0.53 -12.25 -0.38
CA CYS A 482 -1.86 -12.83 -0.66
C CYS A 482 -1.82 -13.80 -1.84
N LYS A 483 -1.06 -13.45 -2.88
CA LYS A 483 -0.82 -14.29 -4.06
C LYS A 483 -0.12 -15.58 -3.65
N GLU A 484 0.99 -15.51 -2.92
CA GLU A 484 1.72 -16.69 -2.42
C GLU A 484 0.80 -17.65 -1.66
N HIS A 485 0.05 -17.11 -0.70
CA HIS A 485 -0.91 -17.91 0.06
C HIS A 485 -2.02 -18.52 -0.81
N PHE A 486 -2.56 -17.76 -1.77
CA PHE A 486 -3.56 -18.26 -2.70
C PHE A 486 -2.99 -19.38 -3.57
N MET A 487 -1.75 -19.24 -4.03
CA MET A 487 -1.07 -20.25 -4.83
C MET A 487 -0.74 -21.50 -4.02
N ASP A 488 -0.26 -21.36 -2.78
CA ASP A 488 -0.01 -22.50 -1.87
C ASP A 488 -1.31 -23.26 -1.56
N MET A 489 -2.38 -22.52 -1.24
CA MET A 489 -3.69 -23.11 -1.01
C MET A 489 -4.18 -23.88 -2.24
N THR A 490 -4.17 -23.28 -3.42
CA THR A 490 -4.78 -23.87 -4.62
C THR A 490 -3.93 -24.96 -5.28
N LYS A 491 -2.60 -24.99 -5.05
CA LYS A 491 -1.70 -26.02 -5.60
C LYS A 491 -1.43 -27.16 -4.63
N ARG A 492 -1.33 -26.89 -3.32
CA ARG A 492 -0.90 -27.87 -2.32
C ARG A 492 -2.02 -28.31 -1.37
N LEU A 493 -2.70 -27.37 -0.73
CA LEU A 493 -3.68 -27.69 0.33
C LEU A 493 -5.04 -28.14 -0.23
N LEU A 494 -5.46 -27.52 -1.33
CA LEU A 494 -6.75 -27.76 -1.99
C LEU A 494 -6.53 -27.83 -3.51
N PRO A 495 -5.86 -28.88 -4.04
CA PRO A 495 -5.58 -29.01 -5.47
C PRO A 495 -6.86 -29.12 -6.31
N MET A 496 -7.01 -28.24 -7.32
CA MET A 496 -8.22 -28.12 -8.15
C MET A 496 -8.59 -29.44 -8.83
N GLU A 497 -7.60 -30.11 -9.41
CA GLU A 497 -7.75 -31.35 -10.19
C GLU A 497 -8.28 -32.50 -9.33
N ALA A 498 -7.97 -32.51 -8.04
CA ALA A 498 -8.47 -33.51 -7.11
C ALA A 498 -9.91 -33.24 -6.68
N LYS A 499 -10.28 -31.96 -6.55
CA LYS A 499 -11.53 -31.52 -5.92
C LYS A 499 -12.68 -31.26 -6.90
N VAL A 500 -12.39 -30.96 -8.16
CA VAL A 500 -13.39 -30.54 -9.14
C VAL A 500 -13.64 -31.64 -10.16
N LYS A 501 -14.74 -32.37 -10.01
CA LYS A 501 -15.14 -33.48 -10.89
C LYS A 501 -16.47 -33.23 -11.60
N LYS A 502 -17.35 -32.42 -11.03
CA LYS A 502 -18.71 -32.12 -11.50
C LYS A 502 -18.95 -30.62 -11.57
N ALA A 503 -20.04 -30.23 -12.23
CA ALA A 503 -20.47 -28.83 -12.38
C ALA A 503 -20.52 -28.05 -11.07
N GLN A 504 -21.21 -28.61 -10.08
CA GLN A 504 -21.37 -28.00 -8.77
C GLN A 504 -20.06 -27.87 -7.97
N ASP A 505 -19.04 -28.69 -8.26
CA ASP A 505 -17.80 -28.70 -7.49
C ASP A 505 -17.00 -27.42 -7.68
N VAL A 506 -17.21 -26.69 -8.78
CA VAL A 506 -16.57 -25.39 -9.00
C VAL A 506 -17.04 -24.34 -8.01
N ILE A 507 -18.34 -24.31 -7.71
CA ILE A 507 -18.91 -23.41 -6.69
C ILE A 507 -18.36 -23.80 -5.31
N PHE A 508 -18.36 -25.09 -4.98
CA PHE A 508 -17.86 -25.57 -3.69
C PHE A 508 -16.37 -25.34 -3.52
N TYR A 509 -15.56 -25.53 -4.57
CA TYR A 509 -14.12 -25.34 -4.52
C TYR A 509 -13.77 -23.91 -4.11
N LEU A 510 -14.34 -22.92 -4.82
CA LEU A 510 -14.05 -21.52 -4.52
C LEU A 510 -14.59 -21.12 -3.15
N TRP A 511 -15.74 -21.66 -2.75
CA TRP A 511 -16.34 -21.46 -1.42
C TRP A 511 -15.44 -22.03 -0.29
N GLU A 512 -14.95 -23.25 -0.43
CA GLU A 512 -14.07 -23.91 0.53
C GLU A 512 -12.74 -23.16 0.63
N ALA A 513 -12.14 -22.81 -0.51
CA ALA A 513 -10.93 -21.98 -0.58
C ALA A 513 -11.11 -20.64 0.14
N HIS A 514 -12.21 -19.93 -0.10
CA HIS A 514 -12.47 -18.65 0.57
C HIS A 514 -12.69 -18.82 2.08
N ASN A 515 -13.32 -19.92 2.52
CA ASN A 515 -13.47 -20.22 3.95
C ASN A 515 -12.16 -20.59 4.65
N MET A 516 -11.21 -21.21 3.95
CA MET A 516 -9.85 -21.40 4.45
C MET A 516 -9.16 -20.05 4.69
N VAL A 517 -9.30 -19.10 3.75
CA VAL A 517 -8.79 -17.72 3.92
C VAL A 517 -9.48 -17.01 5.09
N ASN A 518 -10.80 -17.11 5.22
CA ASN A 518 -11.56 -16.54 6.33
C ASN A 518 -11.07 -17.09 7.67
N ARG A 519 -10.82 -18.40 7.77
CA ARG A 519 -10.33 -19.03 8.99
C ARG A 519 -8.97 -18.50 9.41
N ARG A 520 -8.05 -18.37 8.44
CA ARG A 520 -6.70 -17.85 8.70
C ARG A 520 -6.73 -16.39 9.14
N LEU A 521 -7.59 -15.57 8.53
CA LEU A 521 -7.68 -14.13 8.79
C LEU A 521 -8.61 -13.79 9.96
N HIS A 522 -9.25 -14.77 10.59
CA HIS A 522 -10.16 -14.52 11.70
C HIS A 522 -9.39 -14.08 12.95
N GLY A 523 -9.77 -12.96 13.55
CA GLY A 523 -9.09 -12.37 14.71
C GLY A 523 -7.85 -11.55 14.35
N ASP A 524 -7.54 -11.36 13.06
CA ASP A 524 -6.40 -10.55 12.64
C ASP A 524 -6.65 -9.06 12.93
N THR A 525 -5.93 -8.51 13.89
CA THR A 525 -6.17 -7.15 14.41
C THR A 525 -5.85 -6.04 13.41
N MET A 526 -5.13 -6.35 12.33
CA MET A 526 -4.68 -5.37 11.34
C MET A 526 -5.56 -5.40 10.09
N THR A 527 -6.00 -6.57 9.65
CA THR A 527 -6.64 -6.78 8.36
C THR A 527 -8.12 -7.13 8.44
N GLU A 528 -8.58 -7.69 9.55
CA GLU A 528 -10.00 -7.96 9.81
C GLU A 528 -10.74 -6.65 10.12
N ASP A 529 -11.93 -6.50 9.55
CA ASP A 529 -12.79 -5.36 9.86
C ASP A 529 -13.59 -5.69 11.12
N PRO A 530 -13.51 -4.89 12.21
CA PRO A 530 -14.25 -5.16 13.44
C PRO A 530 -15.77 -5.24 13.24
N GLU A 531 -16.32 -4.53 12.25
CA GLU A 531 -17.75 -4.58 11.91
C GLU A 531 -18.10 -5.75 10.98
N PHE A 532 -17.10 -6.34 10.31
CA PHE A 532 -17.26 -7.50 9.44
C PHE A 532 -16.25 -8.62 9.77
N PRO A 533 -16.40 -9.28 10.95
CA PRO A 533 -15.57 -10.43 11.31
C PRO A 533 -15.63 -11.55 10.26
N LYS A 534 -14.52 -12.27 10.09
CA LYS A 534 -14.40 -13.41 9.19
C LYS A 534 -15.14 -14.62 9.73
N TYR A 535 -16.41 -14.75 9.36
CA TYR A 535 -17.17 -15.97 9.60
C TYR A 535 -16.77 -17.07 8.63
N GLN A 536 -16.92 -18.34 9.04
CA GLN A 536 -17.10 -19.41 8.07
C GLN A 536 -18.44 -19.17 7.38
N PHE A 537 -18.39 -18.87 6.08
CA PHE A 537 -19.51 -18.40 5.29
C PHE A 537 -20.30 -19.59 4.70
N PRO A 538 -21.64 -19.54 4.63
CA PRO A 538 -22.49 -18.53 5.25
C PRO A 538 -22.47 -18.64 6.77
N ALA A 539 -22.43 -17.48 7.44
CA ALA A 539 -22.68 -17.42 8.87
C ALA A 539 -24.12 -17.88 9.16
N GLN A 540 -24.37 -18.38 10.38
CA GLN A 540 -25.68 -18.92 10.75
C GLN A 540 -26.80 -17.89 10.55
N PHE A 541 -26.56 -16.61 10.86
CA PHE A 541 -27.55 -15.55 10.62
C PHE A 541 -27.88 -15.30 9.14
N LEU A 542 -27.04 -15.75 8.19
CA LEU A 542 -27.35 -15.68 6.76
C LEU A 542 -28.09 -16.92 6.27
N CYS A 543 -27.78 -18.08 6.85
CA CYS A 543 -28.41 -19.35 6.51
C CYS A 543 -28.50 -20.28 7.73
N ASN A 544 -29.64 -20.25 8.41
CA ASN A 544 -29.86 -21.03 9.62
C ASN A 544 -29.75 -22.55 9.40
N ASN A 545 -30.04 -23.04 8.19
CA ASN A 545 -30.07 -24.46 7.84
C ASN A 545 -28.76 -24.93 7.16
N CYS A 546 -27.81 -24.04 6.91
CA CYS A 546 -26.57 -24.40 6.22
C CYS A 546 -25.56 -25.10 7.13
N THR A 547 -25.70 -24.98 8.45
CA THR A 547 -24.86 -25.63 9.44
C THR A 547 -25.70 -26.49 10.37
N ASP A 548 -25.28 -27.73 10.61
CA ASP A 548 -25.91 -28.61 11.58
C ASP A 548 -25.53 -28.26 13.04
N LYS A 549 -26.05 -29.03 14.00
CA LYS A 549 -25.78 -28.83 15.43
C LYS A 549 -24.30 -29.08 15.80
N GLN A 550 -23.55 -29.76 14.95
CA GLN A 550 -22.12 -30.04 15.08
C GLN A 550 -21.25 -29.03 14.33
N HIS A 551 -21.85 -27.92 13.86
CA HIS A 551 -21.20 -26.86 13.08
C HIS A 551 -20.59 -27.36 11.77
N GLN A 552 -21.10 -28.48 11.23
CA GLN A 552 -20.72 -28.96 9.90
C GLN A 552 -21.68 -28.40 8.85
N PHE A 553 -21.14 -28.12 7.65
CA PHE A 553 -21.92 -27.56 6.57
C PHE A 553 -22.76 -28.63 5.86
N ASP A 554 -24.07 -28.41 5.76
CA ASP A 554 -24.94 -29.18 4.87
C ASP A 554 -24.70 -28.74 3.42
N LYS A 555 -24.12 -29.62 2.60
CA LYS A 555 -23.77 -29.30 1.21
C LYS A 555 -24.97 -28.91 0.36
N ARG A 556 -26.15 -29.49 0.58
CA ARG A 556 -27.34 -29.19 -0.20
C ARG A 556 -27.85 -27.79 0.12
N GLU A 557 -27.98 -27.47 1.40
CA GLU A 557 -28.45 -26.16 1.84
C GLU A 557 -27.44 -25.05 1.50
N VAL A 558 -26.13 -25.31 1.66
CA VAL A 558 -25.07 -24.40 1.24
C VAL A 558 -25.12 -24.13 -0.27
N LYS A 559 -25.27 -25.17 -1.10
CA LYS A 559 -25.40 -24.97 -2.56
C LYS A 559 -26.58 -24.07 -2.90
N ASN A 560 -27.75 -24.36 -2.33
CA ASN A 560 -28.96 -23.57 -2.57
C ASN A 560 -28.76 -22.12 -2.12
N PHE A 561 -28.12 -21.92 -0.97
CA PHE A 561 -27.76 -20.59 -0.47
C PHE A 561 -26.82 -19.86 -1.44
N LEU A 562 -25.71 -20.47 -1.85
CA LEU A 562 -24.72 -19.84 -2.73
C LEU A 562 -25.33 -19.45 -4.08
N VAL A 563 -26.13 -20.34 -4.69
CA VAL A 563 -26.84 -20.05 -5.94
C VAL A 563 -27.79 -18.86 -5.76
N ASN A 564 -28.60 -18.85 -4.71
CA ASN A 564 -29.53 -17.76 -4.45
C ASN A 564 -28.81 -16.43 -4.12
N TYR A 565 -27.76 -16.49 -3.30
CA TYR A 565 -27.00 -15.33 -2.86
C TYR A 565 -26.30 -14.65 -4.03
N TYR A 566 -25.56 -15.42 -4.83
CA TYR A 566 -24.77 -14.89 -5.94
C TYR A 566 -25.56 -14.58 -7.21
N THR A 567 -26.86 -14.90 -7.24
CA THR A 567 -27.76 -14.50 -8.34
C THR A 567 -28.73 -13.38 -7.94
N SER A 568 -28.89 -13.12 -6.64
CA SER A 568 -29.69 -12.02 -6.10
C SER A 568 -28.91 -10.70 -6.10
N ILE A 569 -28.39 -10.31 -7.26
CA ILE A 569 -27.53 -9.13 -7.43
C ILE A 569 -28.38 -7.86 -7.33
N LYS A 570 -27.98 -6.94 -6.45
CA LYS A 570 -28.56 -5.59 -6.38
C LYS A 570 -28.02 -4.75 -7.55
N PRO A 571 -28.88 -4.23 -8.45
CA PRO A 571 -28.44 -3.42 -9.56
C PRO A 571 -27.73 -2.14 -9.12
N HIS A 572 -26.85 -1.63 -9.98
CA HIS A 572 -26.29 -0.30 -9.84
C HIS A 572 -27.41 0.72 -10.04
N ASN A 573 -27.74 1.43 -8.98
CA ASN A 573 -28.60 2.59 -9.07
C ASN A 573 -27.67 3.79 -9.23
N SER A 574 -27.75 4.53 -10.34
CA SER A 574 -27.26 5.90 -10.31
C SER A 574 -27.99 6.58 -9.17
N ILE A 575 -27.25 7.19 -8.23
CA ILE A 575 -27.88 8.19 -7.37
C ILE A 575 -28.45 9.18 -8.36
N ALA A 576 -29.78 9.23 -8.40
CA ALA A 576 -30.54 9.98 -9.38
C ALA A 576 -29.89 11.33 -9.59
N GLY A 577 -29.77 11.74 -10.86
CA GLY A 577 -29.60 13.15 -11.16
C GLY A 577 -30.60 13.92 -10.30
N ARG A 578 -30.10 14.62 -9.28
CA ARG A 578 -30.79 15.80 -8.79
C ARG A 578 -30.90 16.65 -10.03
N ARG A 579 -32.10 16.66 -10.62
CA ARG A 579 -32.63 17.83 -11.29
C ARG A 579 -32.31 18.97 -10.33
N ILE A 580 -31.24 19.71 -10.61
CA ILE A 580 -31.17 21.11 -10.22
C ILE A 580 -32.35 21.69 -10.98
N SER A 581 -33.46 21.79 -10.27
CA SER A 581 -34.61 22.56 -10.69
C SER A 581 -34.09 23.93 -11.07
N ALA A 582 -34.20 24.25 -12.36
CA ALA A 582 -34.38 25.63 -12.76
C ALA A 582 -35.50 26.21 -11.88
N GLY A 583 -35.18 27.26 -11.14
CA GLY A 583 -36.04 27.85 -10.13
C GLY A 583 -35.48 29.20 -9.69
N ALA A 584 -35.71 30.20 -10.53
CA ALA A 584 -36.01 31.59 -10.20
C ALA A 584 -35.28 32.26 -9.01
N ALA A 585 -34.26 33.05 -9.33
CA ALA A 585 -34.22 34.52 -9.16
C ALA A 585 -32.87 35.03 -9.68
#